data_AF-A0A2W4KK18-F1
#
_entry.id   AF-A0A2W4KK18-F1
#
_cell.length_a   1.000
_cell.length_b   1.000
_cell.length_c   1.000
_cell.angle_alpha   90.00
_cell.angle_beta   90.00
_cell.angle_gamma   90.00
#
_symmetry.space_group_name_H-M   'P 1'
#
loop_
_entity.id
_entity.type
_entity.pdbx_description
1 polymer ?
#
loop_
_entity_poly.entity_id
_entity_poly.type
_entity_poly.pdbx_seq_one_letter_code
_entity_poly.pdbx_strand_id
1 'polypeptide(L)'
;MRDWRDVLTVPRDAFVPSLVWVDDPRSDGFVAIAREKSESEWRALVDSDVPIVTQVDDGATTAEQVGLRPTSSCSQPSIVAAMLEALDVRPGHRVLEIGTGTGWNAALLAERVGERGKVTSIEIDPAVADHACQALGRTGHRVQVIFATGTPGISPETPT
;
A
#
# COMPACT_ATOMS: atom_id res chain seq x y z
N MET A 1 5.57 -1.01 -23.49
CA MET A 1 5.11 -1.35 -22.12
C MET A 1 3.65 -0.92 -22.03
N ARG A 2 2.74 -1.76 -21.53
CA ARG A 2 1.33 -1.37 -21.35
C ARG A 2 1.25 -0.27 -20.28
N ASP A 3 0.31 0.66 -20.41
CA ASP A 3 0.04 1.62 -19.34
C ASP A 3 -0.44 0.84 -18.10
N TRP A 4 0.05 1.18 -16.92
CA TRP A 4 -0.37 0.52 -15.68
C TRP A 4 -1.87 0.70 -15.42
N ARG A 5 -2.46 1.79 -15.93
CA ARG A 5 -3.91 2.06 -15.84
C ARG A 5 -4.75 1.02 -16.56
N ASP A 6 -4.18 0.33 -17.55
CA ASP A 6 -4.88 -0.72 -18.28
C ASP A 6 -4.82 -2.09 -17.58
N VAL A 7 -3.93 -2.24 -16.58
CA VAL A 7 -3.60 -3.53 -15.95
C VAL A 7 -3.99 -3.58 -14.47
N LEU A 8 -3.99 -2.42 -13.80
CA LEU A 8 -4.35 -2.28 -12.39
C LEU A 8 -5.80 -1.80 -12.30
N THR A 9 -6.68 -2.72 -11.92
CA THR A 9 -8.13 -2.53 -11.85
C THR A 9 -8.61 -1.91 -10.55
N VAL A 10 -7.80 -1.99 -9.50
CA VAL A 10 -8.13 -1.43 -8.18
C VAL A 10 -7.71 0.05 -8.13
N PRO A 11 -8.63 0.98 -7.84
CA PRO A 11 -8.33 2.40 -7.80
C PRO A 11 -7.38 2.75 -6.64
N ARG A 12 -6.24 3.35 -6.97
CA ARG A 12 -5.15 3.64 -6.02
C ARG A 12 -5.57 4.64 -4.94
N ASP A 13 -6.42 5.61 -5.29
CA ASP A 13 -6.86 6.69 -4.40
C ASP A 13 -7.65 6.20 -3.17
N ALA A 14 -8.30 5.03 -3.27
CA ALA A 14 -9.00 4.44 -2.13
C ALA A 14 -8.07 3.97 -1.00
N PHE A 15 -6.79 3.72 -1.33
CA PHE A 15 -5.76 3.17 -0.44
C PHE A 15 -4.72 4.21 0.01
N VAL A 16 -4.59 5.33 -0.70
CA VAL A 16 -3.68 6.41 -0.29
C VAL A 16 -4.34 7.23 0.84
N PRO A 17 -3.66 7.44 1.99
CA PRO A 17 -4.19 8.28 3.06
C PRO A 17 -4.30 9.76 2.65
N SER A 18 -5.14 10.53 3.34
CA SER A 18 -5.28 11.98 3.09
C SER A 18 -3.96 12.75 3.30
N LEU A 19 -3.11 12.30 4.22
CA LEU A 19 -1.81 12.90 4.48
C LEU A 19 -0.72 12.05 3.82
N VAL A 20 0.03 12.66 2.89
CA VAL A 20 1.17 12.02 2.22
C VAL A 20 2.39 12.93 2.33
N TRP A 21 3.56 12.38 2.01
CA TRP A 21 4.83 13.05 2.21
C TRP A 21 5.59 13.12 0.89
N VAL A 22 6.17 14.28 0.61
CA VAL A 22 6.99 14.49 -0.58
C VAL A 22 8.36 14.99 -0.16
N ASP A 23 9.38 14.50 -0.85
CA ASP A 23 10.74 15.03 -0.74
C ASP A 23 10.73 16.47 -1.29
N ASP A 24 10.97 17.46 -0.43
CA ASP A 24 11.02 18.87 -0.82
C ASP A 24 12.49 19.33 -0.82
N PRO A 25 13.06 19.66 -2.00
CA PRO A 25 14.46 20.10 -2.13
C PRO A 25 14.80 21.38 -1.34
N ARG A 26 13.80 22.13 -0.88
CA ARG A 26 13.97 23.33 -0.05
C ARG A 26 14.01 23.00 1.44
N SER A 27 13.57 21.81 1.81
CA SER A 27 13.66 21.26 3.16
C SER A 27 14.76 20.19 3.19
N ASP A 28 15.28 19.88 4.36
CA ASP A 28 16.23 18.77 4.53
C ASP A 28 15.47 17.45 4.79
N GLY A 29 14.37 17.21 4.07
CA GLY A 29 13.50 16.05 4.31
C GLY A 29 12.15 16.07 3.59
N PHE A 30 11.18 15.42 4.22
CA PHE A 30 9.86 15.18 3.68
C PHE A 30 8.82 16.13 4.27
N VAL A 31 8.11 16.85 3.42
CA VAL A 31 7.01 17.75 3.82
C VAL A 31 5.66 17.11 3.53
N ALA A 32 4.68 17.42 4.38
CA ALA A 32 3.36 16.85 4.24
C ALA A 32 2.51 17.59 3.19
N ILE A 33 1.84 16.81 2.34
CA ILE A 33 0.71 17.25 1.52
C ILE A 33 -0.54 16.62 2.12
N ALA A 34 -1.42 17.46 2.66
CA ALA A 34 -2.73 17.05 3.14
C ALA A 34 -3.77 17.28 2.03
N ARG A 35 -4.56 16.26 1.70
CA ARG A 35 -5.63 16.30 0.72
C ARG A 35 -6.62 17.44 1.00
N GLU A 36 -6.90 17.70 2.26
CA GLU A 36 -7.82 18.75 2.71
C GLU A 36 -7.28 20.16 2.44
N LYS A 37 -5.94 20.31 2.37
CA LYS A 37 -5.27 21.59 2.09
C LYS A 37 -5.02 21.79 0.59
N SER A 38 -4.69 20.74 -0.15
CA SER A 38 -4.46 20.78 -1.60
C SER A 38 -4.88 19.46 -2.27
N GLU A 39 -6.17 19.33 -2.60
CA GLU A 39 -6.69 18.12 -3.25
C GLU A 39 -6.08 17.92 -4.64
N SER A 40 -5.78 19.00 -5.36
CA SER A 40 -5.17 18.93 -6.69
C SER A 40 -3.77 18.35 -6.66
N GLU A 41 -2.94 18.73 -5.69
CA GLU A 41 -1.57 18.18 -5.55
C GLU A 41 -1.62 16.73 -5.09
N TRP A 42 -2.46 16.42 -4.11
CA TRP A 42 -2.67 15.04 -3.65
C TRP A 42 -3.15 14.15 -4.81
N ARG A 43 -4.13 14.60 -5.59
CA ARG A 43 -4.66 13.86 -6.75
C ARG A 43 -3.60 13.69 -7.83
N ALA A 44 -2.80 14.72 -8.11
CA ALA A 44 -1.70 14.62 -9.07
C ALA A 44 -0.68 13.53 -8.68
N LEU A 45 -0.36 13.39 -7.39
CA LEU A 45 0.50 12.31 -6.91
C LEU A 45 -0.13 10.93 -7.11
N VAL A 46 -1.38 10.77 -6.68
CA VAL A 46 -2.14 9.52 -6.83
C VAL A 46 -2.21 9.05 -8.27
N ASP A 47 -2.46 9.97 -9.20
CA ASP A 47 -2.61 9.69 -10.62
C ASP A 47 -1.25 9.54 -11.34
N SER A 48 -0.13 9.84 -10.68
CA SER A 48 1.21 9.75 -11.25
C SER A 48 1.85 8.37 -11.06
N ASP A 49 2.77 8.04 -11.96
CA ASP A 49 3.56 6.80 -11.89
C ASP A 49 4.82 6.96 -11.02
N VAL A 50 4.64 7.35 -9.76
CA VAL A 50 5.71 7.49 -8.76
C VAL A 50 5.29 6.82 -7.45
N PRO A 51 6.24 6.37 -6.60
CA PRO A 51 5.90 5.95 -5.24
C PRO A 51 5.44 7.16 -4.42
N ILE A 52 4.46 6.97 -3.53
CA ILE A 52 3.96 8.01 -2.63
C ILE A 52 4.35 7.61 -1.22
N VAL A 53 5.12 8.44 -0.52
CA VAL A 53 5.44 8.20 0.90
C VAL A 53 4.19 8.48 1.72
N THR A 54 3.76 7.51 2.51
CA THR A 54 2.51 7.56 3.28
C THR A 54 2.75 7.66 4.78
N GLN A 55 3.97 7.40 5.22
CA GLN A 55 4.39 7.57 6.60
C GLN A 55 5.89 7.90 6.64
N VAL A 56 6.26 8.78 7.56
CA VAL A 56 7.64 9.10 7.91
C VAL A 56 7.83 8.94 9.41
N ASP A 57 9.07 8.65 9.81
CA ASP A 57 9.52 8.55 11.20
C ASP A 57 8.59 7.72 12.10
N ASP A 58 8.14 6.57 11.59
CA ASP A 58 7.28 5.61 12.31
C ASP A 58 5.96 6.26 12.78
N GLY A 59 5.49 7.28 12.05
CA GLY A 59 4.27 8.03 12.34
C GLY A 59 4.42 9.09 13.44
N ALA A 60 5.63 9.36 13.91
CA ALA A 60 5.88 10.34 14.98
C ALA A 60 5.81 11.80 14.51
N THR A 61 5.92 12.05 13.21
CA THR A 61 5.99 13.40 12.61
C THR A 61 4.60 13.90 12.22
N THR A 62 4.23 15.11 12.64
CA THR A 62 2.96 15.75 12.28
C THR A 62 3.07 16.55 10.99
N ALA A 63 1.94 16.93 10.39
CA ALA A 63 1.88 17.63 9.11
C ALA A 63 2.59 19.00 9.08
N GLU A 64 2.83 19.60 10.24
CA GLU A 64 3.53 20.88 10.41
C GLU A 64 5.05 20.74 10.53
N GLN A 65 5.54 19.50 10.64
CA GLN A 65 6.94 19.16 10.81
C GLN A 65 7.53 18.62 9.50
N VAL A 66 8.87 18.66 9.42
CA VAL A 66 9.63 17.99 8.36
C VAL A 66 9.97 16.59 8.85
N GLY A 67 9.53 15.58 8.10
CA GLY A 67 9.91 14.19 8.35
C GLY A 67 11.29 13.89 7.77
N LEU A 68 12.01 12.94 8.36
CA LEU A 68 13.39 12.66 7.96
C LEU A 68 13.54 11.33 7.26
N ARG A 69 12.77 10.31 7.67
CA ARG A 69 12.90 8.95 7.15
C ARG A 69 11.55 8.43 6.68
N PRO A 70 11.40 8.04 5.40
CA PRO A 70 10.19 7.36 4.96
C PRO A 70 10.12 5.97 5.59
N THR A 71 8.98 5.63 6.18
CA THR A 71 8.76 4.35 6.88
C THR A 71 7.62 3.54 6.27
N SER A 72 6.78 4.14 5.44
CA SER A 72 5.80 3.45 4.61
C SER A 72 5.53 4.19 3.30
N SER A 73 5.12 3.45 2.26
CA SER A 73 4.76 4.02 0.96
C SER A 73 3.68 3.24 0.23
N CYS A 74 2.98 3.92 -0.68
CA CYS A 74 2.23 3.31 -1.75
C CYS A 74 3.14 3.17 -2.98
N SER A 75 3.45 1.93 -3.38
CA SER A 75 4.41 1.62 -4.44
C SER A 75 4.08 2.28 -5.78
N GLN A 76 5.12 2.43 -6.60
CA GLN A 76 4.99 2.93 -7.98
C GLN A 76 4.10 1.99 -8.83
N PRO A 77 3.05 2.50 -9.49
CA PRO A 77 2.11 1.68 -10.25
C PRO A 77 2.73 0.79 -11.33
N SER A 78 3.65 1.30 -12.16
CA SER A 78 4.25 0.49 -13.23
C SER A 78 5.12 -0.66 -12.68
N ILE A 79 5.78 -0.44 -11.54
CA ILE A 79 6.53 -1.49 -10.84
C ILE A 79 5.57 -2.54 -10.29
N VAL A 80 4.47 -2.13 -9.66
CA VAL A 80 3.42 -3.06 -9.18
C VAL A 80 2.86 -3.88 -10.34
N ALA A 81 2.54 -3.25 -11.48
CA ALA A 81 2.05 -3.96 -12.66
C ALA A 81 3.04 -5.01 -13.17
N ALA A 82 4.33 -4.65 -13.29
CA ALA A 82 5.37 -5.57 -13.71
C ALA A 82 5.59 -6.73 -12.72
N MET A 83 5.55 -6.44 -11.40
CA MET A 83 5.66 -7.46 -10.35
C MET A 83 4.50 -8.45 -10.41
N LEU A 84 3.27 -7.96 -10.56
CA LEU A 84 2.08 -8.80 -10.64
C LEU A 84 2.05 -9.66 -11.91
N GLU A 85 2.53 -9.11 -13.04
CA GLU A 85 2.70 -9.87 -14.28
C GLU A 85 3.74 -10.99 -14.10
N ALA A 86 4.89 -10.68 -13.50
CA ALA A 86 5.94 -11.67 -13.25
C ALA A 86 5.54 -12.76 -12.25
N LEU A 87 4.70 -12.43 -11.25
CA LEU A 87 4.23 -13.37 -10.24
C LEU A 87 3.21 -14.39 -10.79
N ASP A 88 2.58 -14.10 -11.94
CA ASP A 88 1.59 -14.97 -12.61
C ASP A 88 0.54 -15.55 -11.63
N VAL A 89 -0.06 -14.66 -10.83
CA VAL A 89 -1.11 -15.03 -9.88
C VAL A 89 -2.38 -15.41 -10.64
N ARG A 90 -2.90 -16.61 -10.37
CA ARG A 90 -4.10 -17.15 -11.03
C ARG A 90 -5.23 -17.39 -10.04
N PRO A 91 -6.48 -17.48 -10.52
CA PRO A 91 -7.62 -17.79 -9.67
C PRO A 91 -7.43 -19.09 -8.86
N GLY A 92 -7.70 -19.02 -7.55
CA GLY A 92 -7.52 -20.12 -6.60
C GLY A 92 -6.14 -20.18 -5.94
N HIS A 93 -5.18 -19.36 -6.35
CA HIS A 93 -3.86 -19.33 -5.69
C HIS A 93 -3.95 -18.82 -4.24
N ARG A 94 -2.98 -19.24 -3.43
CA ARG A 94 -2.72 -18.71 -2.09
C ARG A 94 -1.45 -17.88 -2.16
N VAL A 95 -1.54 -16.60 -1.78
CA VAL A 95 -0.42 -15.66 -1.84
C VAL A 95 -0.11 -15.15 -0.45
N LEU A 96 1.19 -15.09 -0.13
CA LEU A 96 1.73 -14.40 1.03
C LEU A 96 2.41 -13.11 0.57
N GLU A 97 1.99 -11.98 1.11
CA GLU A 97 2.62 -10.68 0.95
C GLU A 97 3.31 -10.28 2.27
N ILE A 98 4.51 -9.71 2.17
CA ILE A 98 5.28 -9.21 3.31
C ILE A 98 5.44 -7.70 3.12
N GLY A 99 4.90 -6.92 4.05
CA GLY A 99 4.74 -5.47 3.93
C GLY A 99 3.39 -5.16 3.30
N THR A 100 2.36 -4.97 4.13
CA THR A 100 1.01 -4.65 3.64
C THR A 100 0.94 -3.21 3.15
N GLY A 101 1.67 -2.30 3.83
CA GLY A 101 1.70 -0.88 3.49
C GLY A 101 0.29 -0.30 3.43
N THR A 102 -0.06 0.36 2.33
CA THR A 102 -1.41 0.90 2.11
C THR A 102 -2.50 -0.15 1.90
N GLY A 103 -2.15 -1.41 1.63
CA GLY A 103 -3.08 -2.48 1.26
C GLY A 103 -3.46 -2.52 -0.23
N TRP A 104 -2.95 -1.60 -1.06
CA TRP A 104 -3.33 -1.52 -2.48
C TRP A 104 -2.86 -2.74 -3.29
N ASN A 105 -1.61 -3.18 -3.11
CA ASN A 105 -1.10 -4.37 -3.78
C ASN A 105 -1.81 -5.65 -3.29
N ALA A 106 -2.10 -5.74 -1.99
CA ALA A 106 -2.91 -6.81 -1.41
C ALA A 106 -4.29 -6.92 -2.07
N ALA A 107 -4.95 -5.79 -2.34
CA ALA A 107 -6.24 -5.75 -3.04
C ALA A 107 -6.11 -6.23 -4.50
N LEU A 108 -5.08 -5.78 -5.21
CA LEU A 108 -4.78 -6.24 -6.58
C LEU A 108 -4.50 -7.75 -6.67
N LEU A 109 -3.84 -8.30 -5.64
CA LEU A 109 -3.66 -9.74 -5.48
C LEU A 109 -4.99 -10.45 -5.20
N ALA A 110 -5.84 -9.86 -4.35
CA ALA A 110 -7.15 -10.42 -4.00
C ALA A 110 -8.06 -10.56 -5.24
N GLU A 111 -8.08 -9.55 -6.14
CA GLU A 111 -8.84 -9.66 -7.39
C GLU A 111 -8.31 -10.78 -8.31
N ARG A 112 -6.98 -10.98 -8.36
CA ARG A 112 -6.35 -12.01 -9.21
C ARG A 112 -6.57 -13.42 -8.71
N VAL A 113 -6.44 -13.65 -7.39
CA VAL A 113 -6.69 -14.98 -6.81
C VAL A 113 -8.18 -15.32 -6.79
N GLY A 114 -9.06 -14.31 -6.84
CA GLY A 114 -10.51 -14.47 -6.85
C GLY A 114 -11.08 -15.16 -5.61
N GLU A 115 -12.38 -15.45 -5.63
CA GLU A 115 -13.14 -15.92 -4.46
C GLU A 115 -12.64 -17.24 -3.85
N ARG A 116 -12.03 -18.11 -4.67
CA ARG A 116 -11.49 -19.40 -4.24
C ARG A 116 -10.04 -19.31 -3.75
N GLY A 117 -9.39 -18.18 -3.98
CA GLY A 117 -8.04 -17.94 -3.56
C GLY A 117 -7.95 -17.30 -2.18
N LYS A 118 -6.72 -17.06 -1.71
CA LYS A 118 -6.48 -16.42 -0.43
C LYS A 118 -5.24 -15.54 -0.49
N VAL A 119 -5.35 -14.31 -0.02
CA VAL A 119 -4.21 -13.43 0.24
C VAL A 119 -4.04 -13.30 1.75
N THR A 120 -2.83 -13.58 2.23
CA THR A 120 -2.39 -13.24 3.57
C THR A 120 -1.30 -12.19 3.43
N SER A 121 -1.44 -11.06 4.12
CA SER A 121 -0.45 -9.98 4.09
C SER A 121 0.04 -9.70 5.51
N ILE A 122 1.35 -9.46 5.67
CA ILE A 122 1.97 -9.20 6.97
C ILE A 122 2.38 -7.74 7.06
N GLU A 123 2.08 -7.08 8.16
CA GLU A 123 2.49 -5.71 8.45
C GLU A 123 3.12 -5.60 9.84
N ILE A 124 4.20 -4.82 9.95
CA ILE A 124 4.95 -4.63 11.19
C ILE A 124 4.51 -3.40 11.96
N ASP A 125 3.97 -2.38 11.29
CA ASP A 125 3.46 -1.17 11.93
C ASP A 125 1.94 -1.29 12.16
N PRO A 126 1.46 -1.16 13.41
CA PRO A 126 0.05 -1.37 13.71
C PRO A 126 -0.87 -0.30 13.13
N ALA A 127 -0.41 0.94 13.01
CA ALA A 127 -1.19 2.03 12.42
C ALA A 127 -1.30 1.88 10.89
N VAL A 128 -0.21 1.43 10.24
CA VAL A 128 -0.21 1.10 8.81
C VAL A 128 -1.15 -0.10 8.55
N ALA A 129 -1.08 -1.13 9.40
CA ALA A 129 -1.95 -2.30 9.29
C ALA A 129 -3.44 -1.95 9.45
N ASP A 130 -3.78 -1.08 10.41
CA ASP A 130 -5.14 -0.61 10.63
C ASP A 130 -5.67 0.19 9.42
N HIS A 131 -4.87 1.13 8.90
CA HIS A 131 -5.20 1.86 7.67
C HIS A 131 -5.48 0.91 6.49
N ALA A 132 -4.61 -0.08 6.27
CA ALA A 132 -4.79 -1.08 5.22
C ALA A 132 -6.09 -1.89 5.42
N CYS A 133 -6.36 -2.37 6.64
CA CYS A 133 -7.60 -3.09 6.96
C CYS A 133 -8.84 -2.25 6.64
N GLN A 134 -8.83 -0.98 7.01
CA GLN A 134 -9.93 -0.06 6.72
C GLN A 134 -10.09 0.17 5.21
N ALA A 135 -9.01 0.39 4.46
CA ALA A 135 -9.05 0.56 3.01
C ALA A 135 -9.57 -0.69 2.28
N LEU A 136 -9.07 -1.87 2.67
CA LEU A 136 -9.52 -3.17 2.16
C LEU A 136 -11.01 -3.41 2.46
N GLY A 137 -11.44 -3.11 3.69
CA GLY A 137 -12.84 -3.21 4.10
C GLY A 137 -13.76 -2.28 3.31
N ARG A 138 -13.39 -1.00 3.17
CA ARG A 138 -14.14 0.00 2.39
C ARG A 138 -14.28 -0.37 0.92
N THR A 139 -13.28 -1.04 0.36
CA THR A 139 -13.23 -1.45 -1.05
C THR A 139 -13.73 -2.88 -1.29
N GLY A 140 -14.11 -3.61 -0.23
CA GLY A 140 -14.69 -4.95 -0.32
C GLY A 140 -13.70 -6.08 -0.61
N HIS A 141 -12.39 -5.84 -0.49
CA HIS A 141 -11.36 -6.84 -0.78
C HIS A 141 -11.12 -7.74 0.43
N ARG A 142 -11.15 -9.07 0.19
CA ARG A 142 -10.93 -10.08 1.22
C ARG A 142 -9.46 -10.46 1.34
N VAL A 143 -8.76 -9.79 2.24
CA VAL A 143 -7.34 -10.07 2.56
C VAL A 143 -7.22 -10.33 4.06
N GLN A 144 -6.46 -11.36 4.44
CA GLN A 144 -6.08 -11.58 5.84
C GLN A 144 -4.83 -10.76 6.15
N VAL A 145 -4.99 -9.62 6.82
CA VAL A 145 -3.86 -8.82 7.32
C VAL A 145 -3.44 -9.35 8.69
N ILE A 146 -2.17 -9.69 8.83
CA ILE A 146 -1.56 -10.14 10.08
C ILE A 146 -0.60 -9.06 10.54
N PHE A 147 -0.89 -8.47 11.70
CA PHE A 147 0.10 -7.68 12.42
C PHE A 147 1.13 -8.63 13.03
N ALA A 148 2.38 -8.55 12.58
CA ALA A 148 3.46 -9.34 13.16
C ALA A 148 4.79 -8.59 13.06
N THR A 149 5.53 -8.60 14.17
CA THR A 149 6.94 -8.25 14.15
C THR A 149 7.69 -9.34 13.39
N GLY A 150 8.51 -8.95 12.41
CA GLY A 150 9.13 -9.83 11.42
C GLY A 150 10.19 -10.82 11.94
N THR A 151 9.94 -11.54 13.03
CA THR A 151 10.70 -12.74 13.35
C THR A 151 10.22 -13.91 12.47
N PRO A 152 11.11 -14.54 11.68
CA PRO A 152 10.73 -15.64 10.80
C PRO A 152 10.34 -16.87 11.63
N GLY A 153 9.04 -17.07 11.82
CA GLY A 153 8.49 -18.21 12.55
C GLY A 153 7.00 -18.47 12.30
N ILE A 154 6.35 -17.74 11.39
CA ILE A 154 4.98 -18.08 10.98
C ILE A 154 5.07 -19.28 10.03
N SER A 155 4.99 -20.48 10.62
CA SER A 155 4.58 -21.67 9.88
C SER A 155 3.22 -21.37 9.24
N PRO A 156 3.01 -21.63 7.94
CA PRO A 156 1.70 -21.47 7.32
C PRO A 156 0.80 -22.58 7.85
N GLU A 157 0.25 -22.41 9.06
CA GLU A 157 -0.79 -23.30 9.54
C GLU A 157 -2.03 -23.11 8.67
N THR A 158 -2.31 -24.19 7.94
CA THR A 158 -3.56 -24.47 7.24
C THR A 158 -4.70 -24.42 8.26
N PRO A 159 -5.79 -23.67 8.03
CA PRO A 159 -6.94 -23.74 8.94
C PRO A 159 -7.55 -25.15 8.85
N THR A 160 -7.80 -25.76 10.00
CA THR A 160 -8.69 -26.92 10.18
C THR A 160 -10.14 -26.56 9.91
#